data_AF-A0A924IGV9-F1
#
_entry.id   AF-A0A924IGV9-F1
#
_cell.length_a   1.000
_cell.length_b   1.000
_cell.length_c   1.000
_cell.angle_alpha   90.00
_cell.angle_beta   90.00
_cell.angle_gamma   90.00
#
_symmetry.space_group_name_H-M   'P 1'
#
loop_
_entity.id
_entity.type
_entity.pdbx_description
1 polymer ?
#
loop_
_entity_poly.entity_id
_entity_poly.type
_entity_poly.pdbx_seq_one_letter_code
_entity_poly.pdbx_strand_id
1 'polypeptide(L)'
;MTLTTPVPRDLDTVFPGENWFFYWKTSASLWRTKLQEFPGTRIIIPLNWSFHSETGDQFDFDDHRPETNLKKLVEIATEVGKQVVFFLPVTPAPFLPNGGLPHLLARGLALNTEQMAYGIVDADDNLIKIYSFFDPRVFEAFDRFVKKLGEYFATNRIAADLWGIRCGYFKDGQFRSFLEDSSKTFELAFGRFLQGKKSESETFSPIEEKQYAFEFNKTVQDLYSTNARESIGTNFEGTLDVAFLGASTSKFLKRLSGAISTVDYSSELYESLAKDIIPSSVLINHRLKKGVLSRQLNDLVANSYLPARLAANSAYEFEDITVFSPLSFFKVYEKVDGVSAMFQSWEQLNLWSYLRSTFGWSYKVISSDTLKLHENKSPYQEHVHLVHGHDVDRTLFNFILKTFMNGGRVILNRSGLSDEYLKRFETFSLENALVVEKVNFKTQIQNITLGEGRLILIDGDQFGELTPNEYEEFWKKIVETFSILHIPIQNVEGIDYYWRTRPSSTNELKFEEVRRLSLYNPTSYRKKIKMNLSKNFVVYKVLDEINVIVQTYPNELEIELSPEGSVIVDFGVFS
;
A
#
# COMPACT_ATOMS: atom_id res chain seq x y z
N MET A 1 -31.56 20.59 1.94
CA MET A 1 -31.45 19.52 0.93
C MET A 1 -30.21 18.72 1.26
N THR A 2 -30.39 17.54 1.83
CA THR A 2 -29.34 16.58 2.18
C THR A 2 -28.82 15.93 0.90
N LEU A 3 -27.56 16.21 0.54
CA LEU A 3 -26.81 15.47 -0.49
C LEU A 3 -26.48 14.08 0.08
N THR A 4 -27.42 13.15 0.01
CA THR A 4 -27.14 11.74 0.23
C THR A 4 -26.51 11.17 -1.04
N THR A 5 -25.25 10.79 -0.95
CA THR A 5 -24.56 10.00 -1.98
C THR A 5 -25.40 8.77 -2.33
N PRO A 6 -25.68 8.48 -3.61
CA PRO A 6 -26.44 7.29 -3.97
C PRO A 6 -25.66 6.04 -3.55
N VAL A 7 -26.32 5.17 -2.77
CA VAL A 7 -25.78 3.86 -2.36
C VAL A 7 -26.13 2.85 -3.47
N PRO A 8 -25.13 2.22 -4.14
CA PRO A 8 -25.40 1.12 -5.07
C PRO A 8 -26.17 -0.01 -4.38
N ARG A 9 -27.05 -0.72 -5.10
CA ARG A 9 -27.80 -1.84 -4.52
C ARG A 9 -26.85 -2.94 -4.05
N ASP A 10 -27.00 -3.33 -2.78
CA ASP A 10 -26.19 -4.22 -1.91
C ASP A 10 -25.79 -5.64 -2.43
N LEU A 11 -25.92 -5.95 -3.73
CA LEU A 11 -25.67 -7.28 -4.29
C LEU A 11 -25.06 -7.23 -5.71
N ASP A 12 -24.34 -6.18 -6.08
CA ASP A 12 -23.82 -6.09 -7.45
C ASP A 12 -22.46 -6.80 -7.60
N THR A 13 -22.49 -8.06 -8.03
CA THR A 13 -21.28 -8.84 -8.39
C THR A 13 -20.52 -8.24 -9.57
N VAL A 14 -21.10 -7.23 -10.23
CA VAL A 14 -20.47 -6.43 -11.30
C VAL A 14 -19.56 -5.34 -10.74
N PHE A 15 -19.83 -4.84 -9.53
CA PHE A 15 -19.02 -3.82 -8.85
C PHE A 15 -18.44 -4.34 -7.53
N PRO A 16 -17.67 -5.43 -7.51
CA PRO A 16 -17.10 -5.93 -6.28
C PRO A 16 -16.06 -4.95 -5.70
N GLY A 17 -15.80 -5.13 -4.40
CA GLY A 17 -14.75 -4.39 -3.70
C GLY A 17 -15.03 -2.89 -3.65
N GLU A 18 -14.05 -2.12 -4.08
CA GLU A 18 -14.04 -0.66 -4.14
C GLU A 18 -14.73 -0.16 -5.43
N ASN A 19 -15.82 -0.83 -5.81
CA ASN A 19 -16.60 -0.66 -7.04
C ASN A 19 -15.81 -0.90 -8.34
N TRP A 20 -14.98 -1.94 -8.40
CA TRP A 20 -14.31 -2.30 -9.67
C TRP A 20 -15.33 -2.88 -10.64
N PHE A 21 -15.36 -2.44 -11.90
CA PHE A 21 -16.33 -2.92 -12.88
C PHE A 21 -15.85 -4.20 -13.59
N PHE A 22 -16.47 -5.33 -13.26
CA PHE A 22 -16.16 -6.63 -13.87
C PHE A 22 -17.01 -6.85 -15.11
N TYR A 23 -16.52 -6.39 -16.26
CA TYR A 23 -17.26 -6.42 -17.53
C TYR A 23 -17.69 -7.83 -17.96
N TRP A 24 -16.97 -8.89 -17.55
CA TRP A 24 -17.31 -10.30 -17.83
C TRP A 24 -18.38 -10.89 -16.91
N LYS A 25 -18.82 -10.16 -15.87
CA LYS A 25 -19.88 -10.60 -14.93
C LYS A 25 -21.26 -10.07 -15.30
N THR A 26 -21.38 -9.29 -16.37
CA THR A 26 -22.66 -8.78 -16.87
C THR A 26 -22.67 -8.74 -18.40
N SER A 27 -23.86 -8.82 -19.00
CA SER A 27 -23.98 -8.76 -20.46
C SER A 27 -23.60 -7.38 -20.99
N ALA A 28 -22.96 -7.34 -22.16
CA ALA A 28 -22.59 -6.10 -22.83
C ALA A 28 -23.77 -5.15 -23.12
N SER A 29 -24.99 -5.70 -23.21
CA SER A 29 -26.23 -4.92 -23.38
C SER A 29 -26.61 -4.10 -22.14
N LEU A 30 -26.14 -4.49 -20.95
CA LEU A 30 -26.47 -3.86 -19.67
C LEU A 30 -25.40 -2.89 -19.17
N TRP A 31 -24.24 -2.83 -19.84
CA TRP A 31 -23.12 -1.97 -19.43
C TRP A 31 -23.54 -0.51 -19.26
N ARG A 32 -24.29 0.06 -20.20
CA ARG A 32 -24.72 1.46 -20.12
C ARG A 32 -25.51 1.73 -18.83
N THR A 33 -26.53 0.91 -18.55
CA THR A 33 -27.36 1.07 -17.35
C THR A 33 -26.52 0.93 -16.09
N LYS A 34 -25.63 -0.07 -16.03
CA LYS A 34 -24.75 -0.28 -14.87
C LYS A 34 -23.77 0.86 -14.64
N LEU A 35 -23.15 1.37 -15.69
CA LEU A 35 -22.19 2.48 -15.60
C LEU A 35 -22.89 3.82 -15.28
N GLN A 36 -24.16 3.99 -15.64
CA GLN A 36 -24.97 5.14 -15.20
C GLN A 36 -25.24 5.13 -13.69
N GLU A 37 -25.43 3.94 -13.10
CA GLU A 37 -25.66 3.78 -11.66
C GLU A 37 -24.36 3.93 -10.83
N PHE A 38 -23.19 3.86 -11.47
CA PHE A 38 -21.90 3.91 -10.79
C PHE A 38 -21.65 5.27 -10.11
N PRO A 39 -21.28 5.31 -8.82
CA PRO A 39 -20.95 6.55 -8.13
C PRO A 39 -19.55 7.06 -8.51
N GLY A 40 -19.44 8.34 -8.92
CA GLY A 40 -18.16 8.97 -9.26
C GLY A 40 -17.89 9.07 -10.76
N THR A 41 -16.72 9.59 -11.14
CA THR A 41 -16.36 9.88 -12.54
C THR A 41 -15.31 8.95 -13.11
N ARG A 42 -14.48 8.29 -12.28
CA ARG A 42 -13.46 7.33 -12.72
C ARG A 42 -13.88 5.90 -12.35
N ILE A 43 -13.76 4.99 -13.31
CA ILE A 43 -14.13 3.57 -13.16
C ILE A 43 -12.90 2.71 -13.42
N ILE A 44 -12.63 1.79 -12.49
CA ILE A 44 -11.56 0.82 -12.61
C ILE A 44 -12.10 -0.46 -13.25
N ILE A 45 -11.45 -0.92 -14.31
CA ILE A 45 -11.83 -2.11 -15.06
C ILE A 45 -10.65 -3.06 -15.11
N PRO A 46 -10.59 -4.12 -14.28
CA PRO A 46 -9.54 -5.11 -14.39
C PRO A 46 -9.66 -5.89 -15.70
N LEU A 47 -8.53 -6.26 -16.30
CA LEU A 47 -8.50 -7.08 -17.51
C LEU A 47 -8.41 -8.56 -17.13
N ASN A 48 -9.31 -9.36 -17.70
CA ASN A 48 -9.36 -10.79 -17.44
C ASN A 48 -8.75 -11.57 -18.61
N TRP A 49 -7.46 -11.87 -18.55
CA TRP A 49 -6.74 -12.56 -19.61
C TRP A 49 -7.39 -13.92 -19.99
N SER A 50 -7.74 -14.74 -19.00
CA SER A 50 -8.41 -16.02 -19.26
C SER A 50 -9.81 -15.90 -19.85
N PHE A 51 -10.45 -14.73 -19.71
CA PHE A 51 -11.68 -14.44 -20.43
C PHE A 51 -11.42 -14.13 -21.90
N HIS A 52 -10.33 -13.46 -22.25
CA HIS A 52 -9.96 -13.15 -23.64
C HIS A 52 -9.30 -14.31 -24.38
N SER A 53 -8.87 -15.37 -23.68
CA SER A 53 -8.26 -16.55 -24.28
C SER A 53 -8.47 -17.82 -23.47
N GLU A 54 -8.95 -18.88 -24.10
CA GLU A 54 -9.03 -20.21 -23.49
C GLU A 54 -7.70 -20.98 -23.57
N THR A 55 -6.96 -20.78 -24.67
CA THR A 55 -5.75 -21.54 -25.01
C THR A 55 -4.45 -20.83 -24.65
N GLY A 56 -4.47 -19.49 -24.60
CA GLY A 56 -3.28 -18.64 -24.50
C GLY A 56 -2.71 -18.21 -25.87
N ASP A 57 -3.28 -18.69 -26.98
CA ASP A 57 -2.76 -18.43 -28.34
C ASP A 57 -3.74 -17.65 -29.23
N GLN A 58 -5.04 -17.83 -29.01
CA GLN A 58 -6.09 -17.12 -29.72
C GLN A 58 -6.74 -16.12 -28.77
N PHE A 59 -6.94 -14.89 -29.23
CA PHE A 59 -7.47 -13.80 -28.43
C PHE A 59 -8.73 -13.25 -29.08
N ASP A 60 -9.75 -13.02 -28.26
CA ASP A 60 -11.04 -12.49 -28.68
C ASP A 60 -11.19 -11.07 -28.14
N PHE A 61 -11.35 -10.08 -29.02
CA PHE A 61 -11.59 -8.68 -28.69
C PHE A 61 -12.73 -8.10 -29.56
N ASP A 62 -13.93 -8.69 -29.45
CA ASP A 62 -15.15 -8.47 -30.27
C ASP A 62 -15.36 -9.42 -31.45
N ASP A 63 -14.55 -10.48 -31.59
CA ASP A 63 -14.72 -11.41 -32.72
C ASP A 63 -15.83 -12.43 -32.46
N HIS A 64 -15.99 -12.87 -31.20
CA HIS A 64 -16.93 -13.93 -30.84
C HIS A 64 -17.88 -13.55 -29.70
N ARG A 65 -17.38 -12.86 -28.66
CA ARG A 65 -18.18 -12.48 -27.49
C ARG A 65 -18.32 -10.96 -27.39
N PRO A 66 -19.55 -10.41 -27.30
CA PRO A 66 -19.74 -8.97 -27.11
C PRO A 66 -19.06 -8.42 -25.86
N GLU A 67 -18.93 -9.24 -24.82
CA GLU A 67 -18.29 -8.87 -23.56
C GLU A 67 -16.78 -8.65 -23.69
N THR A 68 -16.12 -9.13 -24.76
CA THR A 68 -14.68 -8.89 -24.98
C THR A 68 -14.39 -7.58 -25.72
N ASN A 69 -15.43 -6.84 -26.11
CA ASN A 69 -15.30 -5.56 -26.81
C ASN A 69 -14.96 -4.41 -25.85
N LEU A 70 -13.67 -4.23 -25.58
CA LEU A 70 -13.19 -3.18 -24.67
C LEU A 70 -13.39 -1.77 -25.23
N LYS A 71 -13.35 -1.59 -26.56
CA LYS A 71 -13.60 -0.28 -27.19
C LYS A 71 -15.03 0.19 -26.92
N LYS A 72 -16.01 -0.67 -27.19
CA LYS A 72 -17.43 -0.38 -26.93
C LYS A 72 -17.67 -0.06 -25.45
N LEU A 73 -16.98 -0.77 -24.55
CA LEU A 73 -17.06 -0.49 -23.11
C LEU A 73 -16.58 0.93 -22.77
N VAL A 74 -15.44 1.36 -23.34
CA VAL A 74 -14.89 2.71 -23.15
C VAL A 74 -15.81 3.77 -23.76
N GLU A 75 -16.36 3.53 -24.95
CA GLU A 75 -17.32 4.44 -25.60
C GLU A 75 -18.57 4.62 -24.72
N ILE A 76 -19.16 3.53 -24.24
CA ILE A 76 -20.33 3.58 -23.34
C ILE A 76 -19.99 4.34 -22.06
N ALA A 77 -18.85 4.06 -21.43
CA ALA A 77 -18.42 4.76 -20.22
C ALA A 77 -18.29 6.27 -20.46
N THR A 78 -17.68 6.66 -21.59
CA THR A 78 -17.50 8.06 -21.97
C THR A 78 -18.85 8.76 -22.20
N GLU A 79 -19.79 8.10 -22.88
CA GLU A 79 -21.15 8.62 -23.11
C GLU A 79 -21.92 8.89 -21.82
N VAL A 80 -21.63 8.13 -20.76
CA VAL A 80 -22.27 8.30 -19.43
C VAL A 80 -21.42 9.17 -18.48
N GLY A 81 -20.41 9.87 -19.02
CA GLY A 81 -19.58 10.83 -18.29
C GLY A 81 -18.56 10.17 -17.36
N LYS A 82 -18.07 8.97 -17.71
CA LYS A 82 -17.11 8.21 -16.91
C LYS A 82 -15.79 8.04 -17.66
N GLN A 83 -14.69 8.18 -16.96
CA GLN A 83 -13.34 7.89 -17.42
C GLN A 83 -12.95 6.47 -17.00
N VAL A 84 -12.42 5.70 -17.94
CA VAL A 84 -11.98 4.31 -17.71
C VAL A 84 -10.50 4.27 -17.38
N VAL A 85 -10.15 3.49 -16.36
CA VAL A 85 -8.78 3.08 -16.04
C VAL A 85 -8.73 1.55 -16.02
N PHE A 86 -7.86 0.97 -16.85
CA PHE A 86 -7.68 -0.48 -16.92
C PHE A 86 -6.62 -0.96 -15.93
N PHE A 87 -6.91 -2.06 -15.24
CA PHE A 87 -5.92 -2.78 -14.42
C PHE A 87 -5.54 -4.10 -15.10
N LEU A 88 -4.29 -4.23 -15.53
CA LEU A 88 -3.76 -5.45 -16.13
C LEU A 88 -2.98 -6.24 -15.05
N PRO A 89 -3.45 -7.42 -14.62
CA PRO A 89 -2.67 -8.28 -13.75
C PRO A 89 -1.35 -8.69 -14.41
N VAL A 90 -0.22 -8.35 -13.79
CA VAL A 90 1.13 -8.78 -14.18
C VAL A 90 1.67 -9.90 -13.28
N THR A 91 0.89 -10.27 -12.26
CA THR A 91 1.09 -11.42 -11.37
C THR A 91 -0.25 -12.14 -11.19
N PRO A 92 -0.30 -13.34 -10.56
CA PRO A 92 -1.56 -14.05 -10.37
C PRO A 92 -2.62 -13.21 -9.65
N ALA A 93 -3.79 -13.06 -10.24
CA ALA A 93 -4.92 -12.30 -9.70
C ALA A 93 -5.86 -13.21 -8.89
N PRO A 94 -5.96 -13.04 -7.57
CA PRO A 94 -6.65 -13.98 -6.69
C PRO A 94 -8.18 -14.00 -6.84
N PHE A 95 -8.75 -12.98 -7.46
CA PHE A 95 -10.20 -12.86 -7.72
C PHE A 95 -10.61 -13.44 -9.08
N LEU A 96 -9.64 -13.94 -9.87
CA LEU A 96 -9.87 -14.60 -11.14
C LEU A 96 -9.65 -16.11 -11.00
N PRO A 97 -10.45 -16.95 -11.70
CA PRO A 97 -10.17 -18.37 -11.78
C PRO A 97 -8.73 -18.65 -12.26
N ASN A 98 -8.08 -19.65 -11.67
CA ASN A 98 -6.69 -20.03 -11.94
C ASN A 98 -5.67 -18.89 -11.79
N GLY A 99 -5.97 -17.86 -11.00
CA GLY A 99 -5.11 -16.68 -10.89
C GLY A 99 -5.10 -15.80 -12.15
N GLY A 100 -6.09 -15.95 -13.04
CA GLY A 100 -6.17 -15.23 -14.31
C GLY A 100 -5.56 -15.96 -15.51
N LEU A 101 -4.97 -17.14 -15.31
CA LEU A 101 -4.42 -17.94 -16.41
C LEU A 101 -5.51 -18.61 -17.27
N PRO A 102 -5.36 -18.63 -18.60
CA PRO A 102 -6.12 -19.51 -19.48
C PRO A 102 -6.06 -20.97 -19.01
N HIS A 103 -7.17 -21.69 -19.17
CA HIS A 103 -7.34 -23.03 -18.59
C HIS A 103 -6.26 -24.02 -19.03
N LEU A 104 -5.84 -23.99 -20.30
CA LEU A 104 -4.83 -24.93 -20.83
C LEU A 104 -3.40 -24.67 -20.33
N LEU A 105 -3.14 -23.47 -19.77
CA LEU A 105 -1.87 -23.07 -19.19
C LEU A 105 -1.79 -23.36 -17.69
N ALA A 106 -2.92 -23.51 -17.00
CA ALA A 106 -3.02 -23.75 -15.57
C ALA A 106 -2.66 -25.21 -15.19
N ARG A 107 -1.38 -25.58 -15.28
CA ARG A 107 -0.92 -26.99 -15.10
C ARG A 107 -0.16 -27.26 -13.80
N GLY A 108 0.69 -26.34 -13.35
CA GLY A 108 1.48 -26.49 -12.11
C GLY A 108 0.93 -25.57 -11.02
N LEU A 109 0.47 -26.14 -9.91
CA LEU A 109 0.03 -25.34 -8.76
C LEU A 109 1.23 -24.59 -8.16
N ALA A 110 1.04 -23.31 -7.87
CA ALA A 110 2.02 -22.54 -7.12
C ALA A 110 1.97 -22.96 -5.64
N LEU A 111 3.13 -23.05 -5.01
CA LEU A 111 3.26 -23.33 -3.58
C LEU A 111 3.82 -22.11 -2.86
N ASN A 112 3.30 -21.82 -1.67
CA ASN A 112 3.87 -20.79 -0.81
C ASN A 112 5.16 -21.27 -0.14
N THR A 113 5.81 -20.39 0.64
CA THR A 113 7.04 -20.70 1.39
C THR A 113 6.91 -21.85 2.40
N GLU A 114 5.68 -22.21 2.78
CA GLU A 114 5.36 -23.32 3.70
C GLU A 114 5.06 -24.62 2.92
N GLN A 115 5.35 -24.65 1.61
CA GLN A 115 5.09 -25.79 0.72
C GLN A 115 3.61 -26.17 0.60
N MET A 116 2.71 -25.20 0.88
CA MET A 116 1.28 -25.37 0.71
C MET A 116 0.80 -24.71 -0.58
N ALA A 117 -0.12 -25.39 -1.28
CA ALA A 117 -0.77 -24.80 -2.45
C ALA A 117 -1.57 -23.56 -2.03
N TYR A 118 -1.47 -22.49 -2.82
CA TYR A 118 -2.30 -21.31 -2.61
C TYR A 118 -3.78 -21.66 -2.83
N GLY A 119 -4.54 -21.63 -1.74
CA GLY A 119 -6.00 -21.66 -1.73
C GLY A 119 -6.52 -20.32 -1.29
N ILE A 120 -7.39 -19.71 -2.10
CA ILE A 120 -8.00 -18.41 -1.82
C ILE A 120 -9.51 -18.57 -1.83
N VAL A 121 -10.18 -17.99 -0.84
CA VAL A 121 -11.64 -17.93 -0.82
C VAL A 121 -12.09 -16.62 -1.48
N ASP A 122 -12.93 -16.70 -2.50
CA ASP A 122 -13.50 -15.51 -3.15
C ASP A 122 -14.68 -14.92 -2.34
N ALA A 123 -15.34 -13.90 -2.86
CA ALA A 123 -16.49 -13.27 -2.18
C ALA A 123 -17.75 -14.14 -2.16
N ASP A 124 -17.81 -15.15 -3.03
CA ASP A 124 -18.90 -16.11 -3.17
C ASP A 124 -18.60 -17.43 -2.40
N ASP A 125 -17.56 -17.42 -1.56
CA ASP A 125 -17.06 -18.54 -0.76
C ASP A 125 -16.54 -19.75 -1.58
N ASN A 126 -16.16 -19.54 -2.84
CA ASN A 126 -15.49 -20.55 -3.67
C ASN A 126 -13.99 -20.57 -3.42
N LEU A 127 -13.41 -21.77 -3.52
CA LEU A 127 -11.96 -21.96 -3.47
C LEU A 127 -11.31 -21.76 -4.86
N ILE A 128 -10.49 -20.72 -4.99
CA ILE A 128 -9.65 -20.44 -6.14
C ILE A 128 -8.24 -20.99 -5.88
N LYS A 129 -7.66 -21.64 -6.89
CA LYS A 129 -6.28 -22.12 -6.88
C LYS A 129 -5.39 -21.20 -7.72
N ILE A 130 -4.18 -20.97 -7.27
CA ILE A 130 -3.15 -20.25 -8.04
C ILE A 130 -2.16 -21.24 -8.65
N TYR A 131 -1.73 -20.92 -9.86
CA TYR A 131 -0.80 -21.70 -10.66
C TYR A 131 0.49 -20.91 -10.89
N SER A 132 1.58 -21.65 -11.13
CA SER A 132 2.92 -21.09 -11.29
C SER A 132 3.05 -20.26 -12.57
N PHE A 133 3.56 -19.03 -12.43
CA PHE A 133 3.91 -18.15 -13.54
C PHE A 133 5.38 -18.32 -14.00
N PHE A 134 6.11 -19.26 -13.38
CA PHE A 134 7.49 -19.59 -13.76
C PHE A 134 7.58 -20.58 -14.93
N ASP A 135 6.46 -21.09 -15.41
CA ASP A 135 6.41 -21.90 -16.63
C ASP A 135 6.67 -21.01 -17.86
N PRO A 136 7.69 -21.28 -18.69
CA PRO A 136 8.00 -20.47 -19.86
C PRO A 136 6.82 -20.30 -20.82
N ARG A 137 5.95 -21.31 -20.93
CA ARG A 137 4.77 -21.26 -21.80
C ARG A 137 3.76 -20.22 -21.34
N VAL A 138 3.67 -19.99 -20.03
CA VAL A 138 2.79 -18.96 -19.46
C VAL A 138 3.32 -17.58 -19.86
N PHE A 139 4.62 -17.34 -19.73
CA PHE A 139 5.23 -16.07 -20.12
C PHE A 139 5.10 -15.83 -21.63
N GLU A 140 5.40 -16.81 -22.47
CA GLU A 140 5.26 -16.69 -23.93
C GLU A 140 3.81 -16.40 -24.36
N ALA A 141 2.82 -17.01 -23.71
CA ALA A 141 1.42 -16.76 -23.99
C ALA A 141 0.98 -15.36 -23.49
N PHE A 142 1.46 -14.95 -22.32
CA PHE A 142 1.23 -13.60 -21.80
C PHE A 142 1.83 -12.54 -22.72
N ASP A 143 3.03 -12.78 -23.26
CA ASP A 143 3.68 -11.92 -24.24
C ASP A 143 2.83 -11.71 -25.49
N ARG A 144 2.31 -12.80 -26.06
CA ARG A 144 1.38 -12.74 -27.19
C ARG A 144 0.11 -11.95 -26.84
N PHE A 145 -0.43 -12.15 -25.62
CA PHE A 145 -1.62 -11.45 -25.16
C PHE A 145 -1.41 -9.94 -25.07
N VAL A 146 -0.35 -9.47 -24.40
CA VAL A 146 -0.12 -8.03 -24.22
C VAL A 146 0.21 -7.33 -25.53
N LYS A 147 0.91 -8.00 -26.47
CA LYS A 147 1.12 -7.49 -27.83
C LYS A 147 -0.20 -7.31 -28.58
N LYS A 148 -1.06 -8.33 -28.56
CA LYS A 148 -2.38 -8.27 -29.20
C LYS A 148 -3.29 -7.23 -28.57
N LEU A 149 -3.24 -7.08 -27.25
CA LEU A 149 -3.94 -6.03 -26.53
C LEU A 149 -3.45 -4.64 -26.94
N GLY A 150 -2.14 -4.43 -27.03
CA GLY A 150 -1.53 -3.17 -27.47
C GLY A 150 -1.90 -2.81 -28.91
N GLU A 151 -1.81 -3.79 -29.82
CA GLU A 151 -2.28 -3.65 -31.22
C GLU A 151 -3.76 -3.26 -31.29
N TYR A 152 -4.61 -3.89 -30.46
CA TYR A 152 -6.03 -3.58 -30.38
C TYR A 152 -6.30 -2.15 -29.89
N PHE A 153 -5.61 -1.71 -28.82
CA PHE A 153 -5.71 -0.36 -28.28
C PHE A 153 -5.30 0.69 -29.32
N ALA A 154 -4.16 0.48 -30.00
CA ALA A 154 -3.66 1.38 -31.03
C ALA A 154 -4.61 1.45 -32.24
N THR A 155 -5.07 0.30 -32.75
CA THR A 155 -5.97 0.22 -33.91
C THR A 155 -7.30 0.90 -33.64
N ASN A 156 -7.84 0.72 -32.43
CA ASN A 156 -9.13 1.29 -32.03
C ASN A 156 -9.03 2.68 -31.40
N ARG A 157 -7.82 3.24 -31.25
CA ARG A 157 -7.53 4.54 -30.63
C ARG A 157 -8.15 4.68 -29.24
N ILE A 158 -8.01 3.63 -28.42
CA ILE A 158 -8.46 3.64 -27.04
C ILE A 158 -7.50 4.51 -26.23
N ALA A 159 -7.96 5.65 -25.75
CA ALA A 159 -7.16 6.61 -24.99
C ALA A 159 -7.21 6.39 -23.46
N ALA A 160 -7.72 5.24 -23.00
CA ALA A 160 -7.81 4.93 -21.59
C ALA A 160 -6.44 4.52 -21.02
N ASP A 161 -6.18 4.93 -19.77
CA ASP A 161 -4.96 4.57 -19.05
C ASP A 161 -4.98 3.09 -18.66
N LEU A 162 -3.82 2.45 -18.71
CA LEU A 162 -3.63 1.06 -18.31
C LEU A 162 -2.50 0.96 -17.29
N TRP A 163 -2.83 0.42 -16.12
CA TRP A 163 -1.89 0.15 -15.05
C TRP A 163 -1.65 -1.35 -14.91
N GLY A 164 -0.39 -1.77 -14.86
CA GLY A 164 -0.03 -3.09 -14.39
C GLY A 164 -0.36 -3.22 -12.90
N ILE A 165 -0.94 -4.33 -12.45
CA ILE A 165 -1.14 -4.59 -11.02
C ILE A 165 -0.39 -5.83 -10.55
N ARG A 166 0.41 -5.66 -9.51
CA ARG A 166 0.99 -6.77 -8.73
C ARG A 166 0.02 -7.11 -7.62
N CYS A 167 -0.61 -8.26 -7.76
CA CYS A 167 -1.54 -8.78 -6.78
C CYS A 167 -0.78 -9.50 -5.67
N GLY A 168 -1.12 -9.20 -4.42
CA GLY A 168 -0.51 -9.81 -3.25
C GLY A 168 -1.37 -9.70 -2.00
N TYR A 169 -0.76 -9.99 -0.86
CA TYR A 169 -1.39 -9.98 0.46
C TYR A 169 -0.36 -9.61 1.53
N PHE A 170 -0.84 -9.26 2.73
CA PHE A 170 0.04 -9.01 3.86
C PHE A 170 0.32 -10.28 4.65
N LYS A 171 1.60 -10.52 4.95
CA LYS A 171 2.07 -11.55 5.87
C LYS A 171 3.15 -10.93 6.75
N ASP A 172 2.98 -11.00 8.06
CA ASP A 172 3.96 -10.53 9.05
C ASP A 172 4.45 -9.09 8.81
N GLY A 173 3.52 -8.19 8.49
CA GLY A 173 3.87 -6.79 8.25
C GLY A 173 4.42 -6.48 6.85
N GLN A 174 4.49 -7.47 5.96
CA GLN A 174 5.12 -7.35 4.64
C GLN A 174 4.16 -7.72 3.51
N PHE A 175 4.23 -6.97 2.42
CA PHE A 175 3.54 -7.31 1.19
C PHE A 175 4.23 -8.51 0.52
N ARG A 176 3.44 -9.54 0.22
CA ARG A 176 3.86 -10.76 -0.47
C ARG A 176 3.06 -10.89 -1.75
N SER A 177 3.75 -10.99 -2.89
CA SER A 177 3.08 -11.20 -4.17
C SER A 177 2.58 -12.64 -4.27
N PHE A 178 1.42 -12.84 -4.90
CA PHE A 178 0.98 -14.18 -5.29
C PHE A 178 1.87 -14.84 -6.34
N LEU A 179 2.83 -14.10 -6.92
CA LEU A 179 3.85 -14.65 -7.79
C LEU A 179 4.83 -15.55 -7.04
N GLU A 180 5.08 -15.31 -5.75
CA GLU A 180 6.04 -16.10 -4.95
C GLU A 180 5.69 -17.57 -5.02
N ASP A 181 6.64 -18.39 -5.47
CA ASP A 181 6.43 -19.81 -5.72
C ASP A 181 7.57 -20.64 -5.17
N SER A 182 7.23 -21.79 -4.61
CA SER A 182 8.15 -22.82 -4.13
C SER A 182 7.82 -24.20 -4.74
N SER A 183 7.04 -24.21 -5.83
CA SER A 183 6.67 -25.41 -6.57
C SER A 183 7.85 -26.00 -7.35
N LYS A 184 7.69 -27.24 -7.81
CA LYS A 184 8.64 -27.89 -8.73
C LYS A 184 8.88 -27.08 -10.00
N THR A 185 7.88 -26.34 -10.48
CA THR A 185 8.03 -25.47 -11.66
C THR A 185 9.01 -24.36 -11.38
N PHE A 186 8.88 -23.71 -10.22
CA PHE A 186 9.84 -22.72 -9.74
C PHE A 186 11.23 -23.34 -9.55
N GLU A 187 11.35 -24.46 -8.84
CA GLU A 187 12.65 -25.11 -8.56
C GLU A 187 13.42 -25.42 -9.85
N LEU A 188 12.73 -25.94 -10.87
CA LEU A 188 13.34 -26.23 -12.17
C LEU A 188 13.82 -24.96 -12.89
N ALA A 189 13.03 -23.88 -12.85
CA ALA A 189 13.39 -22.62 -13.47
C ALA A 189 14.54 -21.92 -12.71
N PHE A 190 14.48 -21.91 -11.38
CA PHE A 190 15.50 -21.36 -10.51
C PHE A 190 16.81 -22.13 -10.62
N GLY A 191 16.77 -23.46 -10.73
CA GLY A 191 17.95 -24.29 -10.96
C GLY A 191 18.71 -23.91 -12.24
N ARG A 192 17.99 -23.57 -13.33
CA ARG A 192 18.61 -23.05 -14.57
C ARG A 192 19.22 -21.67 -14.37
N PHE A 193 18.55 -20.79 -13.62
CA PHE A 193 19.08 -19.48 -13.26
C PHE A 193 20.39 -19.59 -12.47
N LEU A 194 20.42 -20.46 -11.45
CA LEU A 194 21.63 -20.71 -10.67
C LEU A 194 22.77 -21.29 -11.51
N GLN A 195 22.49 -22.18 -12.45
CA GLN A 195 23.50 -22.70 -13.39
C GLN A 195 24.16 -21.58 -14.20
N GLY A 196 23.39 -20.55 -14.60
CA GLY A 196 23.92 -19.38 -15.31
C GLY A 196 24.76 -18.43 -14.43
N LYS A 197 24.65 -18.51 -13.11
CA LYS A 197 25.39 -17.69 -12.14
C LYS A 197 26.65 -18.36 -11.59
N LYS A 198 26.79 -19.68 -11.75
CA LYS A 198 27.94 -20.43 -11.23
C LYS A 198 29.20 -20.22 -12.08
N SER A 199 30.31 -19.87 -11.43
CA SER A 199 31.66 -20.20 -11.89
C SER A 199 31.87 -21.73 -11.76
N GLU A 200 32.73 -22.35 -12.58
CA GLU A 200 32.89 -23.82 -12.70
C GLU A 200 33.23 -24.60 -11.40
N SER A 201 33.29 -23.97 -10.22
CA SER A 201 33.63 -24.64 -8.95
C SER A 201 32.93 -24.11 -7.69
N GLU A 202 31.96 -23.20 -7.79
CA GLU A 202 31.33 -22.59 -6.61
C GLU A 202 30.06 -23.30 -6.15
N THR A 203 30.04 -23.67 -4.87
CA THR A 203 28.83 -24.01 -4.12
C THR A 203 28.32 -22.78 -3.40
N PHE A 204 27.09 -22.38 -3.69
CA PHE A 204 26.45 -21.27 -3.00
C PHE A 204 26.16 -21.65 -1.54
N SER A 205 26.40 -20.72 -0.64
CA SER A 205 25.93 -20.81 0.74
C SER A 205 24.39 -20.69 0.80
N PRO A 206 23.74 -21.18 1.88
CA PRO A 206 22.30 -21.04 2.05
C PRO A 206 21.81 -19.58 2.07
N ILE A 207 22.68 -18.63 2.43
CA ILE A 207 22.36 -17.20 2.45
C ILE A 207 22.35 -16.66 1.03
N GLU A 208 23.37 -16.99 0.24
CA GLU A 208 23.44 -16.60 -1.17
C GLU A 208 22.30 -17.22 -1.98
N GLU A 209 21.95 -18.47 -1.72
CA GLU A 209 20.81 -19.12 -2.41
C GLU A 209 19.48 -18.39 -2.14
N LYS A 210 19.26 -17.93 -0.90
CA LYS A 210 18.08 -17.10 -0.57
C LYS A 210 18.12 -15.74 -1.28
N GLN A 211 19.28 -15.10 -1.36
CA GLN A 211 19.44 -13.85 -2.10
C GLN A 211 19.16 -14.05 -3.60
N TYR A 212 19.70 -15.10 -4.20
CA TYR A 212 19.44 -15.43 -5.60
C TYR A 212 18.00 -15.83 -5.87
N ALA A 213 17.34 -16.52 -4.93
CA ALA A 213 15.92 -16.83 -5.05
C ALA A 213 15.08 -15.54 -5.06
N PHE A 214 15.42 -14.57 -4.20
CA PHE A 214 14.79 -13.25 -4.21
C PHE A 214 15.07 -12.48 -5.51
N GLU A 215 16.32 -12.43 -5.96
CA GLU A 215 16.73 -11.82 -7.23
C GLU A 215 15.96 -12.43 -8.42
N PHE A 216 15.84 -13.76 -8.44
CA PHE A 216 15.15 -14.49 -9.49
C PHE A 216 13.65 -14.18 -9.52
N ASN A 217 12.97 -14.20 -8.36
CA ASN A 217 11.57 -13.81 -8.25
C ASN A 217 11.35 -12.38 -8.77
N LYS A 218 12.18 -11.43 -8.34
CA LYS A 218 12.11 -10.03 -8.79
C LYS A 218 12.35 -9.91 -10.30
N THR A 219 13.34 -10.62 -10.83
CA THR A 219 13.65 -10.63 -12.27
C THR A 219 12.48 -11.13 -13.10
N VAL A 220 11.84 -12.24 -12.71
CA VAL A 220 10.67 -12.76 -13.42
C VAL A 220 9.49 -11.79 -13.32
N GLN A 221 9.24 -11.20 -12.15
CA GLN A 221 8.19 -10.20 -11.97
C GLN A 221 8.40 -8.96 -12.86
N ASP A 222 9.63 -8.46 -12.90
CA ASP A 222 10.01 -7.30 -13.69
C ASP A 222 9.93 -7.61 -15.19
N LEU A 223 10.15 -8.87 -15.60
CA LEU A 223 9.97 -9.32 -16.97
C LEU A 223 8.51 -9.19 -17.44
N TYR A 224 7.54 -9.67 -16.66
CA TYR A 224 6.11 -9.51 -16.98
C TYR A 224 5.71 -8.02 -17.07
N SER A 225 6.18 -7.20 -16.12
CA SER A 225 5.88 -5.77 -16.08
C SER A 225 6.52 -5.00 -17.24
N THR A 226 7.77 -5.30 -17.56
CA THR A 226 8.51 -4.66 -18.66
C THR A 226 7.89 -5.03 -20.00
N ASN A 227 7.53 -6.30 -20.19
CA ASN A 227 6.91 -6.75 -21.42
C ASN A 227 5.53 -6.10 -21.66
N ALA A 228 4.73 -5.95 -20.61
CA ALA A 228 3.46 -5.22 -20.68
C ALA A 228 3.70 -3.74 -21.06
N ARG A 229 4.68 -3.08 -20.44
CA ARG A 229 5.04 -1.69 -20.76
C ARG A 229 5.45 -1.52 -22.22
N GLU A 230 6.33 -2.38 -22.71
CA GLU A 230 6.84 -2.31 -24.09
C GLU A 230 5.75 -2.59 -25.13
N SER A 231 4.86 -3.54 -24.84
CA SER A 231 3.81 -3.98 -25.77
C SER A 231 2.62 -3.03 -25.84
N ILE A 232 2.21 -2.45 -24.70
CA ILE A 232 1.09 -1.50 -24.62
C ILE A 232 1.54 -0.08 -24.99
N GLY A 233 2.80 0.27 -24.74
CA GLY A 233 3.38 1.55 -25.12
C GLY A 233 2.79 2.72 -24.34
N THR A 234 2.27 3.72 -25.05
CA THR A 234 1.88 5.03 -24.48
C THR A 234 0.71 4.97 -23.50
N ASN A 235 -0.12 3.93 -23.55
CA ASN A 235 -1.22 3.76 -22.62
C ASN A 235 -0.79 3.14 -21.28
N PHE A 236 0.45 2.67 -21.15
CA PHE A 236 0.93 2.01 -19.92
C PHE A 236 1.52 3.03 -18.94
N GLU A 237 0.81 3.29 -17.85
CA GLU A 237 1.17 4.32 -16.88
C GLU A 237 2.20 3.87 -15.83
N GLY A 238 2.27 2.57 -15.58
CA GLY A 238 3.16 2.01 -14.55
C GLY A 238 2.60 0.75 -13.91
N THR A 239 3.24 0.35 -12.81
CA THR A 239 2.82 -0.82 -12.03
C THR A 239 2.45 -0.42 -10.61
N LEU A 240 1.31 -0.89 -10.12
CA LEU A 240 0.78 -0.64 -8.78
C LEU A 240 0.74 -1.95 -7.98
N ASP A 241 0.93 -1.84 -6.67
CA ASP A 241 0.70 -2.94 -5.74
C ASP A 241 -0.74 -2.93 -5.24
N VAL A 242 -1.35 -4.12 -5.24
CA VAL A 242 -2.70 -4.32 -4.74
C VAL A 242 -2.71 -5.46 -3.73
N ALA A 243 -3.03 -5.13 -2.47
CA ALA A 243 -3.16 -6.09 -1.38
C ALA A 243 -4.62 -6.53 -1.21
N PHE A 244 -4.86 -7.82 -1.36
CA PHE A 244 -6.18 -8.40 -1.18
C PHE A 244 -6.41 -8.78 0.28
N LEU A 245 -7.40 -8.14 0.88
CA LEU A 245 -7.73 -8.30 2.29
C LEU A 245 -8.23 -9.72 2.59
N GLY A 246 -7.68 -10.34 3.64
CA GLY A 246 -8.02 -11.69 4.09
C GLY A 246 -7.48 -12.83 3.23
N ALA A 247 -6.48 -12.56 2.38
CA ALA A 247 -5.96 -13.55 1.43
C ALA A 247 -4.70 -14.29 1.92
N SER A 248 -4.14 -13.92 3.06
CA SER A 248 -3.00 -14.64 3.65
C SER A 248 -3.40 -16.02 4.16
N THR A 249 -2.45 -16.96 4.25
CA THR A 249 -2.71 -18.34 4.72
C THR A 249 -3.41 -18.40 6.07
N SER A 250 -3.02 -17.55 7.03
CA SER A 250 -3.63 -17.54 8.36
C SER A 250 -5.07 -17.03 8.31
N LYS A 251 -5.35 -15.99 7.51
CA LYS A 251 -6.71 -15.48 7.31
C LYS A 251 -7.57 -16.45 6.50
N PHE A 252 -7.00 -17.13 5.51
CA PHE A 252 -7.66 -18.21 4.78
C PHE A 252 -8.21 -19.28 5.74
N LEU A 253 -7.37 -19.77 6.67
CA LEU A 253 -7.81 -20.73 7.68
C LEU A 253 -8.89 -20.15 8.62
N LYS A 254 -8.75 -18.88 9.05
CA LYS A 254 -9.79 -18.21 9.85
C LYS A 254 -11.11 -18.05 9.09
N ARG A 255 -11.07 -17.81 7.77
CA ARG A 255 -12.26 -17.71 6.92
C ARG A 255 -12.96 -19.06 6.84
N LEU A 256 -12.20 -20.14 6.60
CA LEU A 256 -12.74 -21.49 6.57
C LEU A 256 -13.35 -21.94 7.90
N SER A 257 -12.78 -21.53 9.03
CA SER A 257 -13.29 -21.86 10.36
C SER A 257 -14.41 -20.93 10.85
N GLY A 258 -14.71 -19.85 10.13
CA GLY A 258 -15.67 -18.82 10.55
C GLY A 258 -15.16 -17.94 11.70
N ALA A 259 -13.87 -17.99 12.03
CA ALA A 259 -13.26 -17.25 13.13
C ALA A 259 -12.73 -15.85 12.72
N ILE A 260 -12.88 -15.46 11.46
CA ILE A 260 -12.41 -14.16 10.99
C ILE A 260 -13.32 -13.02 11.49
N SER A 261 -12.71 -11.92 11.91
CA SER A 261 -13.40 -10.72 12.40
C SER A 261 -13.24 -9.53 11.44
N THR A 262 -14.05 -8.49 11.60
CA THR A 262 -13.88 -7.23 10.85
C THR A 262 -12.54 -6.55 11.15
N VAL A 263 -12.08 -6.63 12.40
CA VAL A 263 -10.80 -6.09 12.86
C VAL A 263 -9.62 -6.68 12.08
N ASP A 264 -9.71 -7.98 11.72
CA ASP A 264 -8.68 -8.64 10.91
C ASP A 264 -8.50 -7.98 9.52
N TYR A 265 -9.59 -7.47 8.93
CA TYR A 265 -9.55 -6.77 7.64
C TYR A 265 -9.17 -5.30 7.79
N SER A 266 -9.68 -4.63 8.83
CA SER A 266 -9.35 -3.23 9.10
C SER A 266 -7.85 -3.02 9.35
N SER A 267 -7.19 -3.95 10.04
CA SER A 267 -5.74 -3.88 10.25
C SER A 267 -4.95 -3.95 8.94
N GLU A 268 -5.33 -4.86 8.02
CA GLU A 268 -4.67 -5.01 6.72
C GLU A 268 -4.97 -3.81 5.81
N LEU A 269 -6.17 -3.24 5.91
CA LEU A 269 -6.55 -2.00 5.23
C LEU A 269 -5.61 -0.86 5.63
N TYR A 270 -5.47 -0.60 6.92
CA TYR A 270 -4.62 0.49 7.40
C TYR A 270 -3.14 0.28 7.07
N GLU A 271 -2.68 -0.97 7.16
CA GLU A 271 -1.33 -1.33 6.77
C GLU A 271 -1.07 -1.09 5.28
N SER A 272 -2.03 -1.45 4.42
CA SER A 272 -1.96 -1.15 2.98
C SER A 272 -1.76 0.33 2.73
N LEU A 273 -2.56 1.18 3.37
CA LEU A 273 -2.49 2.63 3.20
C LEU A 273 -1.15 3.20 3.71
N ALA A 274 -0.65 2.71 4.85
CA ALA A 274 0.65 3.11 5.39
C ALA A 274 1.83 2.68 4.50
N LYS A 275 1.70 1.57 3.76
CA LYS A 275 2.74 1.10 2.83
C LYS A 275 2.58 1.60 1.39
N ASP A 276 1.65 2.53 1.14
CA ASP A 276 1.35 3.06 -0.21
C ASP A 276 0.89 1.96 -1.19
N ILE A 277 0.19 0.94 -0.67
CA ILE A 277 -0.37 -0.20 -1.41
C ILE A 277 -1.89 -0.06 -1.50
N ILE A 278 -2.49 -0.40 -2.65
CA ILE A 278 -3.94 -0.33 -2.82
C ILE A 278 -4.60 -1.50 -2.09
N PRO A 279 -5.38 -1.28 -1.03
CA PRO A 279 -6.18 -2.34 -0.42
C PRO A 279 -7.34 -2.71 -1.34
N SER A 280 -7.66 -4.00 -1.43
CA SER A 280 -8.85 -4.47 -2.14
C SER A 280 -9.66 -5.46 -1.32
N SER A 281 -10.96 -5.17 -1.20
CA SER A 281 -11.94 -6.02 -0.52
C SER A 281 -12.68 -6.96 -1.49
N VAL A 282 -12.25 -7.08 -2.74
CA VAL A 282 -12.92 -7.91 -3.77
C VAL A 282 -13.14 -9.36 -3.34
N LEU A 283 -12.26 -9.92 -2.48
CA LEU A 283 -12.39 -11.30 -1.98
C LEU A 283 -13.32 -11.45 -0.77
N ILE A 284 -13.74 -10.34 -0.15
CA ILE A 284 -14.55 -10.38 1.07
C ILE A 284 -16.03 -10.52 0.68
N ASN A 285 -16.72 -11.49 1.31
CA ASN A 285 -18.15 -11.66 1.16
C ASN A 285 -18.89 -10.38 1.62
N HIS A 286 -19.88 -9.92 0.85
CA HIS A 286 -20.63 -8.70 1.13
C HIS A 286 -21.25 -8.67 2.54
N ARG A 287 -21.66 -9.82 3.08
CA ARG A 287 -22.22 -9.91 4.44
C ARG A 287 -21.23 -9.44 5.51
N LEU A 288 -19.93 -9.69 5.30
CA LEU A 288 -18.85 -9.31 6.21
C LEU A 288 -18.41 -7.86 6.04
N LYS A 289 -18.78 -7.20 4.93
CA LYS A 289 -18.45 -5.79 4.67
C LYS A 289 -19.36 -4.81 5.41
N LYS A 290 -20.53 -5.24 5.89
CA LYS A 290 -21.50 -4.34 6.51
C LYS A 290 -20.95 -3.60 7.74
N GLY A 291 -21.53 -2.44 8.04
CA GLY A 291 -21.17 -1.64 9.21
C GLY A 291 -19.88 -0.86 9.00
N VAL A 292 -18.97 -0.94 9.98
CA VAL A 292 -17.74 -0.13 10.03
C VAL A 292 -16.79 -0.40 8.86
N LEU A 293 -16.62 -1.66 8.45
CA LEU A 293 -15.65 -2.01 7.41
C LEU A 293 -16.01 -1.38 6.05
N SER A 294 -17.28 -1.44 5.63
CA SER A 294 -17.73 -0.79 4.39
C SER A 294 -17.51 0.72 4.43
N ARG A 295 -17.70 1.37 5.58
CA ARG A 295 -17.44 2.80 5.73
C ARG A 295 -15.96 3.11 5.61
N GLN A 296 -15.10 2.34 6.31
CA GLN A 296 -13.65 2.47 6.17
C GLN A 296 -13.20 2.34 4.71
N LEU A 297 -13.69 1.33 3.98
CA LEU A 297 -13.36 1.11 2.56
C LEU A 297 -13.84 2.26 1.68
N ASN A 298 -15.05 2.76 1.87
CA ASN A 298 -15.58 3.89 1.10
C ASN A 298 -14.80 5.19 1.41
N ASP A 299 -14.65 5.53 2.68
CA ASP A 299 -14.12 6.81 3.14
C ASP A 299 -12.61 6.91 2.91
N LEU A 300 -11.88 5.83 3.17
CA LEU A 300 -10.42 5.83 3.14
C LEU A 300 -9.87 5.40 1.78
N VAL A 301 -10.53 4.47 1.09
CA VAL A 301 -10.02 3.91 -0.18
C VAL A 301 -10.71 4.55 -1.37
N ALA A 302 -12.00 4.26 -1.57
CA ALA A 302 -12.72 4.61 -2.79
C ALA A 302 -12.81 6.13 -3.01
N ASN A 303 -13.08 6.89 -1.95
CA ASN A 303 -13.31 8.34 -2.04
C ASN A 303 -12.06 9.19 -1.72
N SER A 304 -10.92 8.58 -1.40
CA SER A 304 -9.74 9.32 -0.92
C SER A 304 -8.45 8.77 -1.53
N TYR A 305 -7.97 7.63 -1.03
CA TYR A 305 -6.65 7.12 -1.40
C TYR A 305 -6.54 6.73 -2.88
N LEU A 306 -7.53 6.02 -3.43
CA LEU A 306 -7.47 5.50 -4.79
C LEU A 306 -7.53 6.61 -5.86
N PRO A 307 -8.44 7.61 -5.78
CA PRO A 307 -8.39 8.77 -6.65
C PRO A 307 -7.05 9.53 -6.56
N ALA A 308 -6.55 9.77 -5.35
CA ALA A 308 -5.26 10.44 -5.14
C ALA A 308 -4.10 9.65 -5.77
N ARG A 309 -4.14 8.31 -5.68
CA ARG A 309 -3.09 7.44 -6.21
C ARG A 309 -3.08 7.44 -7.73
N LEU A 310 -4.24 7.41 -8.37
CA LEU A 310 -4.36 7.39 -9.83
C LEU A 310 -4.10 8.77 -10.46
N ALA A 311 -4.39 9.87 -9.74
CA ALA A 311 -4.09 11.24 -10.18
C ALA A 311 -2.60 11.62 -10.03
N ALA A 312 -1.79 10.84 -9.30
CA ALA A 312 -0.42 11.22 -8.95
C ALA A 312 0.54 11.34 -10.16
N ASN A 313 0.18 10.82 -11.34
CA ASN A 313 0.95 10.88 -12.59
C ASN A 313 0.51 12.00 -13.53
N SER A 314 -0.70 12.56 -13.37
CA SER A 314 -1.12 13.73 -14.13
C SER A 314 -0.48 14.98 -13.49
N ALA A 315 0.77 15.27 -13.87
CA ALA A 315 1.54 16.44 -13.43
C ALA A 315 0.83 17.80 -13.63
N TYR A 316 -0.31 17.81 -14.32
CA TYR A 316 -1.14 18.97 -14.63
C TYR A 316 -2.54 18.96 -13.97
N GLU A 317 -2.93 17.92 -13.22
CA GLU A 317 -4.21 17.89 -12.48
C GLU A 317 -4.05 18.24 -10.99
N PHE A 318 -2.93 18.85 -10.59
CA PHE A 318 -2.74 19.39 -9.23
C PHE A 318 -3.66 20.59 -8.90
N GLU A 319 -4.60 20.94 -9.77
CA GLU A 319 -5.63 21.96 -9.50
C GLU A 319 -6.77 21.46 -8.61
N ASP A 320 -6.94 20.14 -8.41
CA ASP A 320 -7.85 19.63 -7.36
C ASP A 320 -7.14 19.65 -5.99
N ILE A 321 -6.98 20.87 -5.45
CA ILE A 321 -6.47 21.22 -4.10
C ILE A 321 -7.28 20.53 -2.96
N THR A 322 -8.28 19.71 -3.28
CA THR A 322 -9.28 19.17 -2.35
C THR A 322 -9.11 17.69 -1.98
N VAL A 323 -8.21 16.94 -2.62
CA VAL A 323 -8.11 15.49 -2.37
C VAL A 323 -7.28 15.20 -1.11
N PHE A 324 -7.89 14.52 -0.14
CA PHE A 324 -7.20 14.08 1.07
C PHE A 324 -6.27 12.90 0.79
N SER A 325 -5.04 13.01 1.28
CA SER A 325 -4.02 11.96 1.27
C SER A 325 -3.74 11.46 2.70
N PRO A 326 -3.21 10.23 2.87
CA PRO A 326 -2.75 9.76 4.19
C PRO A 326 -1.77 10.73 4.86
N LEU A 327 -2.04 11.11 6.11
CA LEU A 327 -1.12 11.92 6.91
C LEU A 327 0.12 11.07 7.25
N SER A 328 1.31 11.65 7.13
CA SER A 328 2.56 10.95 7.46
C SER A 328 3.54 11.92 8.11
N PHE A 329 3.98 11.61 9.33
CA PHE A 329 5.08 12.32 9.99
C PHE A 329 6.40 11.56 9.86
N PHE A 330 6.32 10.23 9.72
CA PHE A 330 7.47 9.34 9.73
C PHE A 330 7.57 8.62 8.39
N LYS A 331 8.79 8.56 7.84
CA LYS A 331 9.13 7.72 6.69
C LYS A 331 10.12 6.67 7.16
N VAL A 332 9.68 5.43 7.28
CA VAL A 332 10.51 4.31 7.71
C VAL A 332 10.97 3.55 6.48
N TYR A 333 12.27 3.45 6.30
CA TYR A 333 12.88 2.73 5.20
C TYR A 333 13.17 1.30 5.64
N GLU A 334 12.67 0.35 4.85
CA GLU A 334 12.93 -1.07 5.04
C GLU A 334 13.38 -1.65 3.72
N LYS A 335 14.48 -2.40 3.74
CA LYS A 335 14.85 -3.22 2.59
C LYS A 335 14.01 -4.49 2.60
N VAL A 336 13.39 -4.77 1.47
CA VAL A 336 12.74 -6.06 1.23
C VAL A 336 13.77 -6.89 0.49
N ASP A 337 14.74 -7.44 1.22
CA ASP A 337 15.56 -8.52 0.68
C ASP A 337 15.41 -9.72 1.62
N GLY A 338 15.53 -10.93 1.09
CA GLY A 338 15.33 -12.16 1.88
C GLY A 338 16.31 -12.34 3.05
N VAL A 339 17.15 -11.35 3.34
CA VAL A 339 18.26 -11.37 4.31
C VAL A 339 18.07 -10.35 5.43
N SER A 340 17.31 -9.27 5.24
CA SER A 340 16.98 -8.30 6.30
C SER A 340 16.35 -8.95 7.54
N ALA A 341 15.68 -10.11 7.37
CA ALA A 341 15.17 -10.92 8.48
C ALA A 341 16.26 -11.49 9.43
N MET A 342 17.54 -11.46 9.03
CA MET A 342 18.68 -11.90 9.85
C MET A 342 19.22 -10.80 10.77
N PHE A 343 18.82 -9.55 10.55
CA PHE A 343 19.27 -8.40 11.33
C PHE A 343 18.18 -7.92 12.29
N GLN A 344 18.56 -7.05 13.21
CA GLN A 344 17.62 -6.46 14.16
C GLN A 344 16.58 -5.61 13.43
N SER A 345 15.29 -5.91 13.63
CA SER A 345 14.20 -5.22 12.94
C SER A 345 13.61 -4.07 13.77
N TRP A 346 12.86 -3.18 13.12
CA TRP A 346 12.11 -2.11 13.83
C TRP A 346 11.05 -2.66 14.80
N GLU A 347 10.53 -3.86 14.53
CA GLU A 347 9.61 -4.57 15.43
C GLU A 347 10.32 -4.95 16.73
N GLN A 348 11.55 -5.46 16.65
CA GLN A 348 12.35 -5.82 17.84
C GLN A 348 12.70 -4.59 18.69
N LEU A 349 12.81 -3.42 18.07
CA LEU A 349 12.99 -2.13 18.76
C LEU A 349 11.67 -1.50 19.25
N ASN A 350 10.53 -2.19 19.13
CA ASN A 350 9.19 -1.71 19.50
C ASN A 350 8.78 -0.38 18.84
N LEU A 351 9.40 0.01 17.72
CA LEU A 351 9.06 1.25 17.01
C LEU A 351 7.61 1.23 16.53
N TRP A 352 7.18 0.12 15.93
CA TRP A 352 5.83 0.01 15.37
C TRP A 352 4.74 0.09 16.44
N SER A 353 4.98 -0.52 17.60
CA SER A 353 4.09 -0.43 18.76
C SER A 353 3.93 1.03 19.20
N TYR A 354 5.04 1.75 19.36
CA TYR A 354 5.04 3.17 19.74
C TYR A 354 4.33 4.07 18.70
N LEU A 355 4.63 3.90 17.42
CA LEU A 355 4.03 4.71 16.36
C LEU A 355 2.52 4.46 16.27
N ARG A 356 2.07 3.20 16.35
CA ARG A 356 0.65 2.85 16.33
C ARG A 356 -0.11 3.36 17.55
N SER A 357 0.49 3.33 18.74
CA SER A 357 -0.17 3.80 19.96
C SER A 357 -0.29 5.33 20.01
N THR A 358 0.76 6.04 19.58
CA THR A 358 0.88 7.50 19.75
C THR A 358 0.40 8.29 18.54
N PHE A 359 0.67 7.81 17.33
CA PHE A 359 0.38 8.50 16.07
C PHE A 359 -0.59 7.74 15.16
N GLY A 360 -1.09 6.59 15.61
CA GLY A 360 -1.91 5.69 14.80
C GLY A 360 -1.17 5.24 13.55
N TRP A 361 -1.78 5.49 12.39
CA TRP A 361 -1.22 5.13 11.09
C TRP A 361 -0.54 6.31 10.37
N SER A 362 -0.12 7.34 11.11
CA SER A 362 0.47 8.56 10.54
C SER A 362 1.95 8.40 10.15
N TYR A 363 2.29 7.27 9.50
CA TYR A 363 3.63 6.93 9.04
C TYR A 363 3.58 6.24 7.68
N LYS A 364 4.68 6.31 6.93
CA LYS A 364 4.85 5.60 5.66
C LYS A 364 6.02 4.64 5.73
N VAL A 365 5.82 3.44 5.21
CA VAL A 365 6.90 2.45 5.04
C VAL A 365 7.33 2.47 3.58
N ILE A 366 8.60 2.75 3.33
CA ILE A 366 9.16 2.90 2.00
C ILE A 366 10.18 1.78 1.77
N SER A 367 10.04 1.08 0.66
CA SER A 367 11.06 0.12 0.26
C SER A 367 12.31 0.85 -0.21
N SER A 368 13.47 0.53 0.38
CA SER A 368 14.77 1.13 -0.02
C SER A 368 15.06 0.97 -1.52
N ASP A 369 14.57 -0.11 -2.15
CA ASP A 369 14.71 -0.37 -3.58
C ASP A 369 13.97 0.64 -4.47
N THR A 370 12.92 1.28 -3.94
CA THR A 370 12.06 2.23 -4.66
C THR A 370 12.43 3.69 -4.43
N LEU A 371 13.52 3.95 -3.68
CA LEU A 371 13.93 5.28 -3.23
C LEU A 371 14.03 6.31 -4.38
N LYS A 372 14.53 5.88 -5.55
CA LYS A 372 14.69 6.73 -6.75
C LYS A 372 13.37 7.33 -7.25
N LEU A 373 12.23 6.68 -6.99
CA LEU A 373 10.91 7.17 -7.38
C LEU A 373 10.41 8.27 -6.43
N HIS A 374 10.96 8.36 -5.22
CA HIS A 374 10.54 9.31 -4.19
C HIS A 374 11.45 10.55 -4.07
N GLU A 375 12.58 10.60 -4.78
CA GLU A 375 13.53 11.73 -4.72
C GLU A 375 12.99 13.03 -5.36
N ASN A 376 11.92 12.97 -6.16
CA ASN A 376 11.42 14.09 -6.98
C ASN A 376 10.24 14.88 -6.39
N LYS A 377 9.79 14.61 -5.15
CA LYS A 377 8.74 15.38 -4.47
C LYS A 377 9.32 16.12 -3.25
N SER A 378 9.34 17.46 -3.28
CA SER A 378 9.81 18.40 -2.22
C SER A 378 9.01 18.29 -0.91
N PRO A 379 9.43 18.86 0.26
CA PRO A 379 10.77 19.16 0.76
C PRO A 379 11.22 18.14 1.84
N TYR A 380 12.52 17.95 1.99
CA TYR A 380 13.17 17.03 2.95
C TYR A 380 12.88 17.32 4.45
N GLN A 381 12.17 18.41 4.75
CA GLN A 381 12.11 19.03 6.08
C GLN A 381 10.89 18.63 6.93
N GLU A 382 9.81 18.15 6.30
CA GLU A 382 8.54 17.91 7.01
C GLU A 382 8.47 16.56 7.73
N HIS A 383 9.25 15.58 7.30
CA HIS A 383 9.15 14.20 7.79
C HIS A 383 10.38 13.82 8.63
N VAL A 384 10.18 12.92 9.59
CA VAL A 384 11.27 12.22 10.28
C VAL A 384 11.55 10.92 9.53
N HIS A 385 12.77 10.79 9.01
CA HIS A 385 13.21 9.64 8.23
C HIS A 385 13.91 8.62 9.14
N LEU A 386 13.45 7.36 9.16
CA LEU A 386 14.03 6.30 9.99
C LEU A 386 14.68 5.23 9.10
N VAL A 387 15.96 4.97 9.33
CA VAL A 387 16.76 4.05 8.50
C VAL A 387 17.54 3.07 9.39
N HIS A 388 17.60 1.81 8.99
CA HIS A 388 18.48 0.80 9.58
C HIS A 388 19.83 0.74 8.88
N GLY A 389 20.89 0.54 9.65
CA GLY A 389 22.27 0.53 9.17
C GLY A 389 22.56 -0.57 8.15
N HIS A 390 22.01 -1.76 8.37
CA HIS A 390 22.14 -2.90 7.45
C HIS A 390 21.43 -2.68 6.09
N ASP A 391 20.49 -1.75 6.01
CA ASP A 391 19.80 -1.39 4.78
C ASP A 391 20.52 -0.28 3.99
N VAL A 392 21.56 0.34 4.56
CA VAL A 392 22.28 1.47 3.94
C VAL A 392 23.16 0.98 2.80
N ASP A 393 22.72 1.25 1.57
CA ASP A 393 23.53 1.20 0.36
C ASP A 393 24.01 2.61 -0.04
N ARG A 394 24.69 2.70 -1.19
CA ARG A 394 25.22 3.98 -1.70
C ARG A 394 24.09 4.98 -1.96
N THR A 395 22.94 4.50 -2.43
CA THR A 395 21.79 5.33 -2.78
C THR A 395 21.18 5.94 -1.52
N LEU A 396 20.91 5.11 -0.52
CA LEU A 396 20.30 5.51 0.74
C LEU A 396 21.26 6.36 1.58
N PHE A 397 22.56 6.05 1.56
CA PHE A 397 23.57 6.90 2.20
C PHE A 397 23.58 8.32 1.65
N ASN A 398 23.59 8.47 0.32
CA ASN A 398 23.54 9.78 -0.32
C ASN A 398 22.23 10.51 -0.01
N PHE A 399 21.11 9.79 0.03
CA PHE A 399 19.81 10.32 0.42
C PHE A 399 19.81 10.83 1.86
N ILE A 400 20.37 10.09 2.82
CA ILE A 400 20.49 10.50 4.22
C ILE A 400 21.26 11.83 4.32
N LEU A 401 22.44 11.91 3.68
CA LEU A 401 23.25 13.12 3.72
C LEU A 401 22.54 14.30 3.05
N LYS A 402 21.95 14.10 1.87
CA LYS A 402 21.20 15.15 1.16
C LYS A 402 20.01 15.65 1.99
N THR A 403 19.27 14.74 2.62
CA THR A 403 18.14 15.06 3.50
C THR A 403 18.61 15.91 4.68
N PHE A 404 19.65 15.46 5.39
CA PHE A 404 20.23 16.18 6.53
C PHE A 404 20.74 17.58 6.14
N MET A 405 21.52 17.68 5.05
CA MET A 405 22.08 18.95 4.56
C MET A 405 21.00 19.96 4.13
N ASN A 406 19.84 19.48 3.67
CA ASN A 406 18.72 20.31 3.28
C ASN A 406 17.78 20.69 4.44
N GLY A 407 18.21 20.51 5.70
CA GLY A 407 17.39 20.83 6.88
C GLY A 407 16.44 19.71 7.32
N GLY A 408 16.60 18.50 6.78
CA GLY A 408 15.76 17.35 7.11
C GLY A 408 16.10 16.66 8.43
N ARG A 409 15.20 15.77 8.86
CA ARG A 409 15.27 15.07 10.15
C ARG A 409 15.47 13.58 9.90
N VAL A 410 16.58 13.01 10.39
CA VAL A 410 16.93 11.60 10.17
C VAL A 410 17.26 10.92 11.49
N ILE A 411 16.73 9.72 11.70
CA ILE A 411 17.12 8.76 12.74
C ILE A 411 17.75 7.56 12.03
N LEU A 412 19.01 7.29 12.32
CA LEU A 412 19.74 6.14 11.77
C LEU A 412 20.10 5.19 12.91
N ASN A 413 19.58 3.97 12.85
CA ASN A 413 20.11 2.88 13.66
C ASN A 413 21.42 2.38 13.05
N ARG A 414 22.51 2.42 13.80
CA ARG A 414 23.85 2.01 13.33
C ARG A 414 24.04 0.50 13.28
N SER A 415 23.15 -0.29 13.88
CA SER A 415 23.23 -1.75 13.85
C SER A 415 23.36 -2.28 12.43
N GLY A 416 24.41 -3.07 12.19
CA GLY A 416 24.71 -3.65 10.88
C GLY A 416 25.20 -2.67 9.80
N LEU A 417 25.49 -1.40 10.14
CA LEU A 417 26.08 -0.45 9.19
C LEU A 417 27.52 -0.85 8.85
N SER A 418 27.86 -0.94 7.56
CA SER A 418 29.20 -1.32 7.13
C SER A 418 30.28 -0.30 7.56
N ASP A 419 31.50 -0.81 7.79
CA ASP A 419 32.68 0.01 8.13
C ASP A 419 32.99 1.09 7.08
N GLU A 420 32.64 0.84 5.81
CA GLU A 420 32.79 1.81 4.73
C GLU A 420 31.94 3.06 5.00
N TYR A 421 30.64 2.88 5.29
CA TYR A 421 29.74 4.01 5.54
C TYR A 421 29.99 4.67 6.89
N LEU A 422 30.45 3.92 7.89
CA LEU A 422 30.90 4.49 9.16
C LEU A 422 32.05 5.49 8.96
N LYS A 423 33.11 5.09 8.27
CA LYS A 423 34.25 5.98 7.95
C LYS A 423 33.82 7.19 7.12
N ARG A 424 32.86 7.02 6.20
CA ARG A 424 32.31 8.13 5.42
C ARG A 424 31.52 9.12 6.28
N PHE A 425 30.73 8.66 7.25
CA PHE A 425 30.05 9.55 8.22
C PHE A 425 31.04 10.32 9.09
N GLU A 426 32.11 9.67 9.54
CA GLU A 426 33.17 10.32 10.31
C GLU A 426 33.87 11.40 9.48
N THR A 427 34.24 11.06 8.24
CA THR A 427 34.86 12.00 7.29
C THR A 427 33.95 13.20 7.05
N PHE A 428 32.67 12.96 6.74
CA PHE A 428 31.68 14.00 6.54
C PHE A 428 31.50 14.91 7.76
N SER A 429 31.52 14.34 8.97
CA SER A 429 31.39 15.10 10.21
C SER A 429 32.60 16.00 10.47
N LEU A 430 33.80 15.52 10.16
CA LEU A 430 35.05 16.28 10.27
C LEU A 430 35.12 17.39 9.21
N GLU A 431 34.78 17.09 7.96
CA GLU A 431 34.81 18.04 6.83
C GLU A 431 33.85 19.22 7.04
N ASN A 432 32.68 18.97 7.63
CA ASN A 432 31.66 20.00 7.88
C ASN A 432 31.73 20.58 9.29
N ALA A 433 32.74 20.22 10.10
CA ALA A 433 32.92 20.66 11.49
C ALA A 433 31.63 20.52 12.34
N LEU A 434 30.93 19.39 12.19
CA LEU A 434 29.63 19.18 12.82
C LEU A 434 29.77 19.04 14.34
N VAL A 435 28.86 19.68 15.07
CA VAL A 435 28.76 19.52 16.53
C VAL A 435 28.02 18.21 16.82
N VAL A 436 28.72 17.28 17.47
CA VAL A 436 28.17 15.96 17.86
C VAL A 436 27.94 15.93 19.36
N GLU A 437 26.67 15.95 19.76
CA GLU A 437 26.27 15.78 21.16
C GLU A 437 26.08 14.28 21.44
N LYS A 438 26.84 13.75 22.40
CA LYS A 438 26.73 12.34 22.81
C LYS A 438 25.94 12.24 24.10
N VAL A 439 24.86 11.47 24.08
CA VAL A 439 23.98 11.24 25.22
C VAL A 439 23.87 9.74 25.44
N ASN A 440 24.09 9.29 26.67
CA ASN A 440 23.82 7.90 27.05
C ASN A 440 22.42 7.83 27.64
N PHE A 441 21.49 7.25 26.90
CA PHE A 441 20.10 7.08 27.32
C PHE A 441 19.54 5.75 26.81
N LYS A 442 19.60 4.72 27.66
CA LYS A 442 19.33 3.29 27.35
C LYS A 442 20.27 2.67 26.30
N THR A 443 20.66 3.42 25.28
CA THR A 443 21.73 3.17 24.32
C THR A 443 22.60 4.45 24.16
N GLN A 444 23.72 4.35 23.46
CA GLN A 444 24.48 5.50 23.02
C GLN A 444 23.74 6.23 21.89
N ILE A 445 23.48 7.52 22.10
CA ILE A 445 22.81 8.40 21.15
C ILE A 445 23.78 9.51 20.74
N GLN A 446 23.88 9.76 19.44
CA GLN A 446 24.61 10.91 18.90
C GLN A 446 23.63 11.83 18.20
N ASN A 447 23.49 13.05 18.70
CA ASN A 447 22.67 14.09 18.08
C ASN A 447 23.58 15.06 17.34
N ILE A 448 23.38 15.14 16.02
CA ILE A 448 24.18 15.97 15.13
C ILE A 448 23.24 16.99 14.50
N THR A 449 23.63 18.27 14.55
CA THR A 449 22.81 19.38 14.04
C THR A 449 23.59 20.22 13.05
N LEU A 450 22.91 20.69 11.99
CA LEU A 450 23.46 21.61 11.00
C LEU A 450 22.32 22.50 10.46
N GLY A 451 22.28 23.77 10.86
CA GLY A 451 21.16 24.65 10.55
C GLY A 451 19.85 24.09 11.14
N GLU A 452 18.86 23.83 10.28
CA GLU A 452 17.60 23.14 10.64
C GLU A 452 17.72 21.61 10.58
N GLY A 453 18.82 21.09 10.01
CA GLY A 453 19.06 19.68 9.79
C GLY A 453 19.41 18.97 11.08
N ARG A 454 18.83 17.79 11.28
CA ARG A 454 19.05 16.97 12.47
C ARG A 454 19.26 15.50 12.11
N LEU A 455 20.36 14.93 12.59
CA LEU A 455 20.69 13.52 12.44
C LEU A 455 20.90 12.91 13.83
N ILE A 456 20.06 11.94 14.19
CA ILE A 456 20.17 11.16 15.42
C ILE A 456 20.70 9.78 15.05
N LEU A 457 21.85 9.42 15.60
CA LEU A 457 22.40 8.08 15.48
C LEU A 457 22.10 7.31 16.78
N ILE A 458 21.50 6.14 16.65
CA ILE A 458 21.25 5.22 17.77
C ILE A 458 22.02 3.92 17.53
N ASP A 459 22.44 3.27 18.60
CA ASP A 459 23.08 1.95 18.53
C ASP A 459 22.09 0.88 19.00
N GLY A 460 21.41 0.24 18.05
CA GLY A 460 20.36 -0.75 18.33
C GLY A 460 20.88 -2.03 18.99
N ASP A 461 22.16 -2.36 18.77
CA ASP A 461 22.78 -3.57 19.31
C ASP A 461 23.10 -3.41 20.81
N GLN A 462 23.14 -2.17 21.30
CA GLN A 462 23.37 -1.83 22.70
C GLN A 462 22.08 -1.76 23.53
N PHE A 463 20.90 -1.95 22.93
CA PHE A 463 19.70 -2.16 23.70
C PHE A 463 19.83 -3.50 24.45
N GLY A 464 19.99 -3.44 25.77
CA GLY A 464 19.91 -4.62 26.63
C GLY A 464 18.48 -5.19 26.66
N GLU A 465 18.19 -6.02 27.66
CA GLU A 465 16.82 -6.50 27.90
C GLU A 465 15.93 -5.37 28.45
N LEU A 466 15.38 -4.54 27.54
CA LEU A 466 14.41 -3.52 27.89
C LEU A 466 12.98 -4.07 27.89
N THR A 467 12.18 -3.58 28.83
CA THR A 467 10.74 -3.82 28.86
C THR A 467 10.01 -2.97 27.80
N PRO A 468 8.79 -3.35 27.36
CA PRO A 468 8.00 -2.57 26.40
C PRO A 468 7.78 -1.11 26.81
N ASN A 469 7.59 -0.84 28.11
CA ASN A 469 7.41 0.51 28.64
C ASN A 469 8.69 1.35 28.53
N GLU A 470 9.87 0.73 28.68
CA GLU A 470 11.15 1.43 28.53
C GLU A 470 11.43 1.78 27.06
N TYR A 471 11.01 0.92 26.12
CA TYR A 471 11.02 1.26 24.70
C TYR A 471 10.07 2.40 24.37
N GLU A 472 8.87 2.41 24.95
CA GLU A 472 7.92 3.50 24.78
C GLU A 472 8.47 4.83 25.29
N GLU A 473 9.05 4.84 26.49
CA GLU A 473 9.72 6.02 27.06
C GLU A 473 10.89 6.47 26.18
N PHE A 474 11.66 5.52 25.64
CA PHE A 474 12.75 5.79 24.73
C PHE A 474 12.28 6.53 23.49
N TRP A 475 11.34 5.94 22.74
CA TRP A 475 10.83 6.53 21.51
C TRP A 475 10.12 7.85 21.74
N LYS A 476 9.35 7.96 22.83
CA LYS A 476 8.71 9.22 23.23
C LYS A 476 9.72 10.35 23.37
N LYS A 477 10.79 10.14 24.15
CA LYS A 477 11.83 11.16 24.35
C LYS A 477 12.53 11.55 23.06
N ILE A 478 12.82 10.59 22.18
CA ILE A 478 13.46 10.86 20.88
C ILE A 478 12.54 11.66 19.97
N VAL A 479 11.27 11.25 19.86
CA VAL A 479 10.32 11.87 18.94
C VAL A 479 9.88 13.26 19.41
N GLU A 480 9.74 13.48 20.72
CA GLU A 480 9.46 14.80 21.30
C GLU A 480 10.48 15.87 20.88
N THR A 481 11.72 15.45 20.61
CA THR A 481 12.77 16.38 20.17
C THR A 481 12.52 17.00 18.78
N PHE A 482 11.64 16.42 17.97
CA PHE A 482 11.27 16.95 16.65
C PHE A 482 10.07 17.89 16.66
N SER A 483 9.45 18.13 17.82
CA SER A 483 8.32 19.06 17.98
C SER A 483 7.19 18.87 16.95
N ILE A 484 6.82 17.60 16.71
CA ILE A 484 5.77 17.25 15.75
C ILE A 484 4.42 17.77 16.27
N LEU A 485 3.75 18.59 15.48
CA LEU A 485 2.38 19.03 15.76
C LEU A 485 1.43 17.86 15.50
N HIS A 486 0.79 17.32 16.53
CA HIS A 486 -0.22 16.26 16.43
C HIS A 486 -1.25 16.37 17.56
N ILE A 487 -2.49 15.94 17.32
CA ILE A 487 -3.55 15.91 18.34
C ILE A 487 -3.55 14.51 18.98
N PRO A 488 -3.13 14.37 20.25
CA PRO A 488 -3.21 13.09 20.94
C PRO A 488 -4.67 12.73 21.21
N ILE A 489 -5.03 11.47 20.94
CA ILE A 489 -6.38 10.96 21.17
C ILE A 489 -6.37 10.10 22.45
N GLN A 490 -7.17 10.47 23.44
CA GLN A 490 -7.27 9.73 24.70
C GLN A 490 -8.38 8.67 24.64
N ASN A 491 -8.18 7.54 25.32
CA ASN A 491 -9.14 6.43 25.43
C ASN A 491 -9.53 5.78 24.08
N VAL A 492 -8.54 5.57 23.20
CA VAL A 492 -8.72 4.97 21.86
C VAL A 492 -8.89 3.44 21.87
N GLU A 493 -8.88 2.78 23.02
CA GLU A 493 -8.91 1.32 23.08
C GLU A 493 -10.20 0.76 22.45
N GLY A 494 -10.01 -0.02 21.37
CA GLY A 494 -11.09 -0.61 20.58
C GLY A 494 -11.73 0.35 19.58
N ILE A 495 -11.22 1.58 19.43
CA ILE A 495 -11.64 2.50 18.39
C ILE A 495 -10.64 2.45 17.24
N ASP A 496 -11.17 2.28 16.05
CA ASP A 496 -10.42 2.39 14.82
C ASP A 496 -10.36 3.85 14.38
N TYR A 497 -9.18 4.36 14.08
CA TYR A 497 -9.01 5.74 13.63
C TYR A 497 -7.92 5.90 12.57
N TYR A 498 -8.10 6.90 11.71
CA TYR A 498 -7.17 7.19 10.61
C TYR A 498 -7.09 8.69 10.32
N TRP A 499 -5.86 9.18 10.13
CA TRP A 499 -5.57 10.58 9.83
C TRP A 499 -5.24 10.79 8.35
N ARG A 500 -5.79 11.85 7.79
CA ARG A 500 -5.53 12.31 6.42
C ARG A 500 -5.21 13.80 6.42
N THR A 501 -4.52 14.28 5.40
CA THR A 501 -4.23 15.70 5.22
C THR A 501 -4.39 16.13 3.76
N ARG A 502 -4.66 17.42 3.57
CA ARG A 502 -4.56 18.12 2.30
C ARG A 502 -4.08 19.56 2.52
N PRO A 503 -3.48 20.18 1.51
CA PRO A 503 -3.24 21.62 1.52
C PRO A 503 -4.53 22.41 1.71
N SER A 504 -4.41 23.60 2.29
CA SER A 504 -5.52 24.55 2.40
C SER A 504 -5.95 25.05 1.02
N SER A 505 -7.25 25.19 0.84
CA SER A 505 -7.82 25.81 -0.36
C SER A 505 -7.73 27.33 -0.31
N THR A 506 -8.00 28.01 -1.43
CA THR A 506 -8.06 29.48 -1.51
C THR A 506 -9.09 30.13 -0.58
N ASN A 507 -10.08 29.37 -0.10
CA ASN A 507 -11.07 29.83 0.87
C ASN A 507 -10.64 29.59 2.33
N GLU A 508 -9.51 28.91 2.54
CA GLU A 508 -8.99 28.46 3.84
C GLU A 508 -7.62 29.08 4.16
N LEU A 509 -7.28 30.24 3.57
CA LEU A 509 -5.95 30.90 3.67
C LEU A 509 -5.43 31.14 5.09
N LYS A 510 -6.28 31.04 6.12
CA LYS A 510 -5.90 31.12 7.53
C LYS A 510 -5.25 29.84 8.07
N PHE A 511 -5.33 28.73 7.34
CA PHE A 511 -4.78 27.44 7.72
C PHE A 511 -3.60 27.11 6.81
N GLU A 512 -2.56 26.50 7.36
CA GLU A 512 -1.46 25.94 6.59
C GLU A 512 -1.92 24.66 5.87
N GLU A 513 -2.62 23.80 6.59
CA GLU A 513 -3.21 22.57 6.07
C GLU A 513 -4.53 22.22 6.78
N VAL A 514 -5.28 21.29 6.18
CA VAL A 514 -6.49 20.70 6.79
C VAL A 514 -6.24 19.22 7.05
N ARG A 515 -6.36 18.82 8.32
CA ARG A 515 -6.24 17.42 8.75
C ARG A 515 -7.60 16.82 9.03
N ARG A 516 -7.87 15.64 8.49
CA ARG A 516 -9.11 14.89 8.65
C ARG A 516 -8.87 13.65 9.51
N LEU A 517 -9.59 13.57 10.62
CA LEU A 517 -9.66 12.39 11.48
C LEU A 517 -10.94 11.63 11.17
N SER A 518 -10.81 10.36 10.80
CA SER A 518 -11.92 9.42 10.73
C SER A 518 -11.91 8.53 11.96
N LEU A 519 -13.06 8.39 12.63
CA LEU A 519 -13.25 7.56 13.83
C LEU A 519 -14.36 6.54 13.59
N TYR A 520 -14.11 5.30 13.99
CA TYR A 520 -15.06 4.20 13.87
C TYR A 520 -15.07 3.34 15.13
N ASN A 521 -16.25 2.96 15.59
CA ASN A 521 -16.42 2.05 16.72
C ASN A 521 -16.82 0.64 16.24
N PRO A 522 -15.86 -0.28 16.02
CA PRO A 522 -16.15 -1.66 15.66
C PRO A 522 -16.67 -2.50 16.84
N THR A 523 -16.69 -1.97 18.06
CA THR A 523 -17.07 -2.74 19.26
C THR A 523 -18.57 -2.73 19.51
N SER A 524 -19.03 -3.72 20.28
CA SER A 524 -20.43 -3.83 20.74
C SER A 524 -20.78 -2.87 21.88
N TYR A 525 -19.84 -2.03 22.32
CA TYR A 525 -20.02 -1.13 23.47
C TYR A 525 -19.86 0.32 23.04
N ARG A 526 -20.48 1.21 23.80
CA ARG A 526 -20.32 2.65 23.63
C ARG A 526 -18.93 3.08 24.11
N LYS A 527 -18.31 3.99 23.38
CA LYS A 527 -16.95 4.47 23.61
C LYS A 527 -16.94 5.98 23.66
N LYS A 528 -16.24 6.54 24.65
CA LYS A 528 -16.06 7.98 24.81
C LYS A 528 -14.59 8.34 24.59
N ILE A 529 -14.36 9.25 23.67
CA ILE A 529 -13.04 9.75 23.28
C ILE A 529 -12.96 11.22 23.69
N LYS A 530 -11.78 11.62 24.16
CA LYS A 530 -11.48 13.01 24.49
C LYS A 530 -10.18 13.42 23.80
N MET A 531 -10.20 14.58 23.17
CA MET A 531 -9.04 15.19 22.52
C MET A 531 -8.83 16.58 23.10
N ASN A 532 -7.61 16.83 23.60
CA ASN A 532 -7.21 18.16 24.04
C ASN A 532 -6.58 18.87 22.84
N LEU A 533 -7.16 19.98 22.43
CA LEU A 533 -6.72 20.74 21.26
C LEU A 533 -5.68 21.77 21.71
N SER A 534 -4.49 21.72 21.11
CA SER A 534 -3.49 22.78 21.28
C SER A 534 -3.92 24.03 20.51
N LYS A 535 -3.28 25.17 20.79
CA LYS A 535 -3.58 26.45 20.12
C LYS A 535 -3.38 26.41 18.60
N ASN A 536 -2.63 25.44 18.10
CA ASN A 536 -2.36 25.24 16.68
C ASN A 536 -3.51 24.54 15.94
N PHE A 537 -4.54 24.04 16.64
CA PHE A 537 -5.64 23.32 16.01
C PHE A 537 -6.98 23.95 16.33
N VAL A 538 -7.87 23.97 15.33
CA VAL A 538 -9.28 24.30 15.51
C VAL A 538 -10.15 23.27 14.80
N VAL A 539 -11.25 22.86 15.43
CA VAL A 539 -12.28 22.06 14.76
C VAL A 539 -12.88 22.91 13.65
N TYR A 540 -12.66 22.48 12.41
CA TYR A 540 -13.11 23.18 11.22
C TYR A 540 -14.47 22.67 10.75
N LYS A 541 -14.66 21.35 10.74
CA LYS A 541 -15.92 20.72 10.28
C LYS A 541 -16.13 19.36 10.95
N VAL A 542 -17.40 19.01 11.17
CA VAL A 542 -17.82 17.66 11.54
C VAL A 542 -18.69 17.12 10.41
N LEU A 543 -18.47 15.87 10.04
CA LEU A 543 -19.01 15.21 8.86
C LEU A 543 -19.41 13.77 9.20
N ASP A 544 -20.37 13.24 8.43
CA ASP A 544 -20.75 11.82 8.41
C ASP A 544 -21.01 11.22 9.80
N GLU A 545 -21.77 11.97 10.61
CA GLU A 545 -22.17 11.59 11.95
C GLU A 545 -23.16 10.41 11.92
N ILE A 546 -22.71 9.24 12.38
CA ILE A 546 -23.53 8.03 12.47
C ILE A 546 -23.44 7.48 13.89
N ASN A 547 -24.59 7.42 14.59
CA ASN A 547 -24.69 6.91 15.96
C ASN A 547 -23.66 7.51 16.94
N VAL A 548 -23.37 8.81 16.76
CA VAL A 548 -22.32 9.55 17.47
C VAL A 548 -22.91 10.81 18.11
N ILE A 549 -22.32 11.24 19.21
CA ILE A 549 -22.56 12.54 19.83
C ILE A 549 -21.22 13.28 19.87
N VAL A 550 -21.16 14.46 19.26
CA VAL A 550 -19.95 15.30 19.23
C VAL A 550 -20.21 16.56 20.05
N GLN A 551 -19.32 16.84 21.01
CA GLN A 551 -19.37 18.05 21.85
C GLN A 551 -18.05 18.81 21.72
N THR A 552 -18.11 20.03 21.23
CA THR A 552 -16.94 20.89 21.04
C THR A 552 -16.88 21.97 22.11
N TYR A 553 -15.75 22.05 22.78
CA TYR A 553 -15.39 23.07 23.77
C TYR A 553 -14.17 23.87 23.27
N PRO A 554 -13.84 25.04 23.86
CA PRO A 554 -12.79 25.92 23.32
C PRO A 554 -11.42 25.27 23.08
N ASN A 555 -11.01 24.32 23.93
CA ASN A 555 -9.73 23.61 23.81
C ASN A 555 -9.89 22.08 23.87
N GLU A 556 -11.10 21.59 23.67
CA GLU A 556 -11.41 20.18 23.90
C GLU A 556 -12.52 19.71 22.96
N LEU A 557 -12.38 18.48 22.48
CA LEU A 557 -13.39 17.79 21.70
C LEU A 557 -13.72 16.46 22.38
N GLU A 558 -14.98 16.29 22.76
CA GLU A 558 -15.50 15.03 23.28
C GLU A 558 -16.39 14.36 22.23
N ILE A 559 -16.15 13.06 22.01
CA ILE A 559 -16.89 12.26 21.02
C ILE A 559 -17.37 10.98 21.71
N GLU A 560 -18.67 10.72 21.67
CA GLU A 560 -19.28 9.49 22.16
C GLU A 560 -19.82 8.67 20.99
N LEU A 561 -19.17 7.55 20.69
CA LEU A 561 -19.54 6.63 19.61
C LEU A 561 -20.33 5.46 20.20
N SER A 562 -21.57 5.28 19.74
CA SER A 562 -22.32 4.05 20.01
C SER A 562 -21.76 2.89 19.16
N PRO A 563 -22.17 1.62 19.39
CA PRO A 563 -21.75 0.50 18.56
C PRO A 563 -22.00 0.74 17.07
N GLU A 564 -21.04 0.37 16.23
CA GLU A 564 -21.01 0.68 14.80
C GLU A 564 -21.13 2.19 14.48
N GLY A 565 -20.86 3.06 15.44
CA GLY A 565 -20.84 4.51 15.25
C GLY A 565 -19.60 4.96 14.47
N SER A 566 -19.73 6.05 13.74
CA SER A 566 -18.61 6.68 13.04
C SER A 566 -18.79 8.18 12.93
N VAL A 567 -17.67 8.90 12.83
CA VAL A 567 -17.64 10.33 12.56
C VAL A 567 -16.36 10.73 11.86
N ILE A 568 -16.44 11.77 11.02
CA ILE A 568 -15.29 12.41 10.40
C ILE A 568 -15.18 13.84 10.95
N VAL A 569 -13.98 14.22 11.39
CA VAL A 569 -13.70 15.55 11.93
C VAL A 569 -12.54 16.18 11.18
N ASP A 570 -12.76 17.36 10.62
CA ASP A 570 -11.73 18.18 9.99
C ASP A 570 -11.19 19.20 10.98
N PHE A 571 -9.87 19.32 11.02
CA PHE A 571 -9.11 20.29 11.82
C PHE A 571 -8.34 21.22 10.90
N GLY A 572 -8.47 22.52 11.12
CA GLY A 572 -7.56 23.51 10.53
C GLY A 572 -6.29 23.61 11.37
N VAL A 573 -5.13 23.61 10.72
CA VAL A 573 -3.82 23.71 11.38
C VAL A 573 -3.24 25.12 11.19
N PHE A 574 -2.80 25.73 12.28
CA PHE A 574 -2.11 27.01 12.29
C PHE A 574 -0.60 26.80 12.47
N SER A 575 0.18 27.61 11.73
CA SER A 575 1.64 27.74 11.87
C SER A 575 2.05 28.27 13.24
#